data_AF-A0A2E3PMJ4-F1
#
_entry.id   AF-A0A2E3PMJ4-F1
#
_cell.length_a   1.000
_cell.length_b   1.000
_cell.length_c   1.000
_cell.angle_alpha   90.00
_cell.angle_beta   90.00
_cell.angle_gamma   90.00
#
_symmetry.space_group_name_H-M   'P 1'
#
loop_
_entity.id
_entity.type
_entity.pdbx_description
1 polymer ?
#
loop_
_entity_poly.entity_id
_entity_poly.type
_entity_poly.pdbx_seq_one_letter_code
_entity_poly.pdbx_strand_id
1 'polypeptide(L)' 'MAKITIDGTEYETDELSDDVKRQVQNVSYCDRKIEELKNEAAVIQTARNAYARSLSEMLTAETSKTS' A
#
# COMPACT_ATOMS: atom_id res chain seq x y z
N MET A 1 -14.14 -1.08 29.56
CA MET A 1 -14.46 -0.12 28.48
C MET A 1 -13.47 -0.39 27.37
N ALA A 2 -13.95 -0.70 26.17
CA ALA A 2 -13.05 -0.89 25.04
C ALA A 2 -12.57 0.48 24.56
N LYS A 3 -11.32 0.57 24.13
CA LYS A 3 -10.75 1.80 23.60
C LYS A 3 -10.40 1.62 22.14
N ILE A 4 -10.64 2.66 21.34
CA ILE A 4 -10.17 2.71 19.96
C ILE A 4 -9.27 3.90 19.78
N THR A 5 -8.19 3.72 19.02
CA THR A 5 -7.30 4.80 18.64
C THR A 5 -7.62 5.23 17.21
N ILE A 6 -7.96 6.50 17.02
CA ILE A 6 -8.19 7.10 15.70
C ILE A 6 -7.25 8.30 15.59
N ASP A 7 -6.44 8.36 14.54
CA ASP A 7 -5.45 9.43 14.31
C ASP A 7 -4.53 9.70 15.52
N GLY A 8 -4.17 8.64 16.25
CA GLY A 8 -3.32 8.73 17.45
C GLY A 8 -4.03 9.21 18.71
N THR A 9 -5.34 9.48 18.66
CA THR A 9 -6.16 9.84 19.82
C THR A 9 -6.95 8.62 20.30
N GLU A 10 -6.88 8.32 21.61
CA GLU A 10 -7.72 7.29 22.23
C GLU A 10 -9.12 7.81 22.53
N TYR A 11 -10.12 6.99 22.20
CA TYR A 11 -11.53 7.23 22.52
C TYR A 11 -12.09 6.02 23.26
N GLU A 12 -12.83 6.27 24.34
CA GLU A 12 -13.64 5.24 25.00
C GLU A 12 -14.81 4.88 24.07
N THR A 13 -14.88 3.62 23.63
CA THR A 13 -15.92 3.18 22.67
C THR A 13 -17.32 3.35 23.23
N ASP A 14 -17.45 3.30 24.54
CA ASP A 14 -18.73 3.32 25.23
C ASP A 14 -19.34 4.74 25.22
N GLU A 15 -18.53 5.77 24.96
CA GLU A 15 -18.93 7.18 24.84
C GLU A 15 -19.23 7.60 23.40
N LEU A 16 -18.93 6.75 22.41
CA LEU A 16 -19.15 7.04 21.00
C LEU A 16 -20.55 6.62 20.53
N SER A 17 -21.16 7.47 19.71
CA SER A 17 -22.42 7.13 19.03
C SER A 17 -22.21 6.00 18.00
N ASP A 18 -23.28 5.27 17.70
CA ASP A 18 -23.25 4.18 16.72
C ASP A 18 -22.85 4.68 15.32
N ASP A 19 -23.23 5.92 14.97
CA ASP A 19 -22.83 6.55 13.72
C ASP A 19 -21.32 6.80 13.66
N VAL A 20 -20.71 7.27 14.75
CA VAL A 20 -19.25 7.46 14.83
C VAL A 20 -18.53 6.12 14.72
N LYS A 21 -18.97 5.10 15.47
CA LYS A 21 -18.40 3.75 15.39
C LYS A 21 -18.44 3.18 13.97
N ARG A 22 -19.54 3.38 13.25
CA ARG A 22 -19.68 2.95 11.85
C ARG A 22 -18.66 3.66 10.94
N GLN A 23 -18.47 4.97 11.11
CA GLN A 23 -17.48 5.69 10.30
C GLN A 23 -16.05 5.24 10.61
N VAL A 24 -15.72 4.98 11.87
CA VAL A 24 -14.42 4.39 12.24
C VAL A 24 -14.19 3.07 11.52
N GLN A 25 -15.17 2.17 11.53
CA GLN A 25 -15.05 0.90 10.83
C GLN A 25 -14.84 1.07 9.33
N ASN A 26 -15.51 2.04 8.71
CA ASN A 26 -15.33 2.36 7.29
C ASN A 26 -13.92 2.89 7.02
N VAL A 27 -13.41 3.82 7.84
CA VAL A 27 -12.05 4.37 7.71
C VAL A 27 -11.02 3.25 7.86
N SER A 28 -11.11 2.45 8.92
CA SER A 28 -10.19 1.32 9.13
C SER A 28 -10.28 0.28 8.00
N TYR A 29 -11.44 0.09 7.38
CA TYR A 29 -11.56 -0.75 6.19
C TYR A 29 -10.79 -0.16 5.00
N CYS A 30 -10.96 1.13 4.72
CA CYS A 30 -10.23 1.83 3.67
C CYS A 30 -8.72 1.79 3.90
N ASP A 31 -8.26 2.02 5.13
CA ASP A 31 -6.83 1.99 5.48
C ASP A 31 -6.21 0.63 5.17
N ARG A 32 -6.87 -0.46 5.55
CA ARG A 32 -6.41 -1.82 5.21
C ARG A 32 -6.32 -2.02 3.70
N LYS A 33 -7.31 -1.54 2.94
CA LYS A 33 -7.28 -1.63 1.47
C LYS A 33 -6.16 -0.82 0.83
N ILE A 34 -5.86 0.35 1.39
CA ILE A 34 -4.72 1.16 0.94
C ILE A 34 -3.40 0.41 1.20
N GLU A 35 -3.23 -0.20 2.37
CA GLU A 35 -2.02 -0.99 2.67
C GLU A 35 -1.90 -2.24 1.80
N GLU A 36 -3.00 -2.94 1.54
CA GLU A 36 -3.03 -4.06 0.57
C GLU A 36 -2.54 -3.61 -0.83
N LEU A 37 -3.08 -2.50 -1.34
CA LEU A 37 -2.68 -1.95 -2.64
C LEU A 37 -1.21 -1.51 -2.68
N LYS A 38 -0.69 -0.94 -1.58
CA LYS A 38 0.73 -0.60 -1.48
C LYS A 38 1.61 -1.85 -1.57
N ASN A 39 1.21 -2.94 -0.92
CA ASN A 39 1.94 -4.21 -0.98
C ASN A 39 1.93 -4.78 -2.40
N GLU A 40 0.78 -4.79 -3.07
CA GLU A 40 0.69 -5.21 -4.48
C GLU A 40 1.56 -4.34 -5.39
N ALA A 41 1.52 -3.01 -5.21
CA ALA A 41 2.34 -2.09 -5.97
C ALA A 41 3.85 -2.36 -5.78
N ALA A 42 4.29 -2.70 -4.56
CA ALA A 42 5.69 -3.04 -4.29
C ALA A 42 6.15 -4.31 -5.03
N VAL A 43 5.28 -5.32 -5.13
CA VAL A 43 5.54 -6.55 -5.92
C VAL A 43 5.70 -6.20 -7.40
N ILE A 44 4.77 -5.44 -7.96
CA ILE A 44 4.80 -5.04 -9.37
C ILE A 44 6.02 -4.15 -9.67
N GLN A 45 6.38 -3.24 -8.77
CA GLN A 45 7.55 -2.39 -8.91
C GLN A 45 8.85 -3.22 -8.95
N THR A 46 8.93 -4.27 -8.14
CA THR A 46 10.08 -5.20 -8.14
C THR A 46 10.20 -5.93 -9.48
N ALA A 47 9.10 -6.47 -10.00
CA ALA A 47 9.06 -7.13 -11.30
C ALA A 47 9.46 -6.16 -12.44
N ARG A 48 8.89 -4.95 -12.45
CA ARG A 48 9.24 -3.90 -13.42
C ARG A 48 10.75 -3.60 -13.39
N ASN A 49 11.33 -3.47 -12.20
CA ASN A 49 12.76 -3.17 -12.06
C ASN A 49 13.63 -4.31 -12.61
N ALA A 50 13.23 -5.57 -12.40
CA ALA A 50 13.93 -6.72 -12.98
C ALA A 50 13.87 -6.70 -14.52
N TYR A 51 12.69 -6.45 -15.10
CA TYR A 51 12.53 -6.36 -16.55
C TYR A 51 13.30 -5.18 -17.15
N ALA A 52 13.32 -4.03 -16.48
CA ALA A 52 14.08 -2.87 -16.94
C ALA A 52 15.59 -3.15 -16.98
N ARG A 53 16.14 -3.86 -15.99
CA ARG A 53 17.55 -4.28 -15.97
C ARG A 53 17.86 -5.22 -17.13
N SER A 54 17.06 -6.27 -17.29
CA SER A 54 17.22 -7.22 -18.41
C SER A 54 17.14 -6.53 -19.77
N LEU A 55 16.21 -5.58 -19.94
CA LEU A 55 16.11 -4.79 -21.17
C LEU A 55 17.38 -3.96 -21.41
N SER A 56 17.92 -3.32 -20.38
CA SER A 56 19.16 -2.54 -20.50
C SER A 56 20.35 -3.39 -20.94
N GLU A 57 20.46 -4.62 -20.42
CA GLU A 57 21.51 -5.57 -20.81
C GLU A 57 21.36 -5.99 -22.27
N MET A 58 20.12 -6.29 -22.71
CA MET A 58 19.84 -6.64 -24.11
C MET A 58 20.18 -5.49 -25.07
N LEU A 59 19.79 -4.25 -24.73
CA LEU A 59 20.09 -3.08 -25.56
C LEU A 59 21.59 -2.81 -25.66
N THR A 60 22.32 -2.96 -24.56
CA THR A 60 23.79 -2.80 -24.55
C THR A 60 24.44 -3.86 -25.44
N ALA A 61 24.02 -5.12 -25.31
CA ALA A 61 24.52 -6.21 -26.15
C ALA A 61 24.23 -5.97 -27.64
N GLU A 62 23.05 -5.45 -27.98
CA GLU A 62 22.67 -5.17 -29.36
C GLU A 62 23.54 -4.05 -29.97
N THR A 63 23.69 -2.93 -29.27
CA THR A 63 24.53 -1.80 -29.74
C THR A 63 26.01 -2.18 -29.92
N SER A 64 26.52 -3.11 -29.12
CA SER A 64 27.89 -3.62 -29.22
C SER A 64 28.14 -4.56 -30.41
N LYS A 65 27.09 -5.14 -30.99
CA LYS A 65 27.19 -6.02 -32.18
C LYS A 65 27.19 -5.24 -33.50
N THR A 66 26.72 -4.00 -33.48
CA THR A 66 26.59 -3.15 -34.67
C THR A 66 27.76 -2.18 -34.85
N SER A 67 28.70 -2.13 -33.89
CA SER A 67 29.93 -1.33 -33.94
C SER A 67 31.15 -2.21 -34.17
#